data_AF-A0A950S9V3-F1
#
_entry.id   AF-A0A950S9V3-F1
#
_cell.length_a   1.000
_cell.length_b   1.000
_cell.length_c   1.000
_cell.angle_alpha   90.00
_cell.angle_beta   90.00
_cell.angle_gamma   90.00
#
_symmetry.space_group_name_H-M   'P 1'
#
loop_
_entity.id
_entity.type
_entity.pdbx_description
1 polymer ?
#
loop_
_entity_poly.entity_id
_entity_poly.type
_entity_poly.pdbx_seq_one_letter_code
_entity_poly.pdbx_strand_id
1 'polypeptide(L)'
;MNQDPFRLTDDDWSFLNASGWFPFTSLPLDTRRSFLSFARSRLDPDLLQPKVKEFLDLRLPHLIENWSRKASFAAHAELLEHAASEFLEGDYLSAIALVIPRIEGLMRDVQTSAAAEEKASPRNLTARLLEGRREELHEHSWLLPRRFIQFLHEWYFANFAPGQPAKLSRHSVAHGVASLSDFNEKTACVAFLTLDQMCWMLP
;
A
#
# COMPACT_ATOMS: atom_id res chain seq x y z
N MET A 1 0.72 20.02 -18.20
CA MET A 1 1.19 18.74 -17.62
C MET A 1 1.45 18.98 -16.14
N ASN A 2 0.78 18.27 -15.23
CA ASN A 2 0.85 18.58 -13.80
C ASN A 2 2.22 18.15 -13.24
N GLN A 3 2.92 18.99 -12.48
CA GLN A 3 4.22 18.65 -11.86
C GLN A 3 4.14 18.56 -10.32
N ASP A 4 2.92 18.63 -9.77
CA ASP A 4 2.70 18.78 -8.34
C ASP A 4 3.43 17.79 -7.41
N PRO A 5 3.44 16.46 -7.63
CA PRO A 5 4.11 15.56 -6.70
C PRO A 5 5.63 15.74 -6.69
N PHE A 6 6.21 16.21 -7.79
CA PHE A 6 7.66 16.47 -7.91
C PHE A 6 8.09 17.79 -7.27
N ARG A 7 7.12 18.60 -6.80
CA ARG A 7 7.37 19.86 -6.08
C ARG A 7 7.27 19.73 -4.56
N LEU A 8 6.89 18.55 -4.06
CA LEU A 8 6.85 18.29 -2.62
C LEU A 8 8.27 18.15 -2.07
N THR A 9 8.51 18.77 -0.92
CA THR A 9 9.75 18.62 -0.14
C THR A 9 9.79 17.27 0.56
N ASP A 10 10.96 16.85 1.05
CA ASP A 10 11.07 15.64 1.87
C ASP A 10 10.23 15.73 3.16
N ASP A 11 10.07 16.93 3.72
CA ASP A 11 9.21 17.16 4.88
C ASP A 11 7.72 16.95 4.54
N ASP A 12 7.28 17.36 3.35
CA ASP A 12 5.91 17.13 2.89
C ASP A 12 5.63 15.62 2.74
N TRP A 13 6.59 14.88 2.17
CA TRP A 13 6.49 13.43 2.04
C TRP A 13 6.50 12.73 3.40
N SER A 14 7.38 13.15 4.30
CA SER A 14 7.48 12.60 5.66
C SER A 14 6.20 12.83 6.45
N PHE A 15 5.58 14.01 6.33
CA PHE A 15 4.29 14.31 6.93
C PHE A 15 3.20 13.34 6.44
N LEU A 16 3.11 13.15 5.11
CA LEU A 16 2.10 12.29 4.53
C LEU A 16 2.28 10.82 4.94
N ASN A 17 3.52 10.30 4.86
CA ASN A 17 3.80 8.93 5.26
C ASN A 17 3.56 8.69 6.76
N ALA A 18 3.93 9.65 7.62
CA ALA A 18 3.71 9.54 9.06
C ALA A 18 2.22 9.47 9.44
N SER A 19 1.36 10.05 8.60
CA SER A 19 -0.11 9.92 8.69
C SER A 19 -0.64 8.57 8.17
N GLY A 20 0.21 7.73 7.60
CA GLY A 20 -0.16 6.43 7.04
C GLY A 20 -0.79 6.51 5.64
N TRP A 21 -0.63 7.63 4.94
CA TRP A 21 -1.19 7.85 3.61
C TRP A 21 -0.12 7.93 2.53
N PHE A 22 -0.55 7.65 1.31
CA PHE A 22 0.22 7.81 0.08
C PHE A 22 -0.75 8.24 -1.04
N PRO A 23 -0.35 9.05 -2.02
CA PRO A 23 -1.22 9.46 -3.12
C PRO A 23 -1.30 8.34 -4.19
N PHE A 24 -1.88 7.21 -3.82
CA PHE A 24 -1.97 5.98 -4.64
C PHE A 24 -2.51 6.23 -6.04
N THR A 25 -1.89 5.63 -7.05
CA THR A 25 -2.07 5.97 -8.47
C THR A 25 -3.51 5.83 -8.97
N SER A 26 -4.23 4.81 -8.48
CA SER A 26 -5.61 4.53 -8.88
C SER A 26 -6.65 5.49 -8.30
N LEU A 27 -6.30 6.24 -7.26
CA LEU A 27 -7.20 7.25 -6.71
C LEU A 27 -7.52 8.32 -7.76
N PRO A 28 -8.75 8.87 -7.75
CA PRO A 28 -9.13 9.97 -8.62
C PRO A 28 -8.12 11.12 -8.54
N LEU A 29 -7.88 11.78 -9.67
CA LEU A 29 -6.85 12.82 -9.78
C LEU A 29 -7.02 13.92 -8.72
N ASP A 30 -8.26 14.32 -8.44
CA ASP A 30 -8.55 15.37 -7.46
C ASP A 30 -8.34 14.90 -6.01
N THR A 31 -8.59 13.62 -5.71
CA THR A 31 -8.23 13.01 -4.42
C THR A 31 -6.72 12.99 -4.23
N ARG A 32 -5.96 12.57 -5.26
CA ARG A 32 -4.49 12.61 -5.21
C ARG A 32 -3.96 14.03 -5.01
N ARG A 33 -4.49 15.01 -5.75
CA ARG A 33 -4.14 16.43 -5.56
C ARG A 33 -4.46 16.94 -4.16
N SER A 34 -5.57 16.49 -3.59
CA SER A 34 -5.93 16.84 -2.21
C SER A 34 -4.87 16.34 -1.23
N PHE A 35 -4.39 15.10 -1.35
CA PHE A 35 -3.28 14.60 -0.52
C PHE A 35 -2.01 15.47 -0.64
N LEU A 36 -1.63 15.84 -1.87
CA LEU A 36 -0.46 16.70 -2.09
C LEU A 36 -0.64 18.10 -1.50
N SER A 37 -1.83 18.68 -1.62
CA SER A 37 -2.18 19.98 -1.06
C SER A 37 -2.19 19.96 0.48
N PHE A 38 -2.75 18.89 1.05
CA PHE A 38 -2.83 18.68 2.50
C PHE A 38 -1.44 18.51 3.10
N ALA A 39 -0.56 17.77 2.41
CA ALA A 39 0.84 17.68 2.80
C ALA A 39 1.46 19.08 2.89
N ARG A 40 1.43 19.88 1.82
CA ARG A 40 2.01 21.24 1.79
C ARG A 40 1.41 22.16 2.86
N SER A 41 0.11 22.07 3.09
CA SER A 41 -0.62 22.93 4.03
C SER A 41 -0.65 22.40 5.46
N ARG A 42 -0.04 21.24 5.73
CA ARG A 42 -0.06 20.53 7.02
C ARG A 42 -1.49 20.31 7.55
N LEU A 43 -2.42 20.03 6.65
CA LEU A 43 -3.79 19.63 6.99
C LEU A 43 -3.84 18.12 7.21
N ASP A 44 -4.70 17.69 8.14
CA ASP A 44 -4.88 16.29 8.48
C ASP A 44 -5.40 15.49 7.26
N PRO A 45 -4.60 14.56 6.70
CA PRO A 45 -5.01 13.75 5.55
C PRO A 45 -6.15 12.78 5.85
N ASP A 46 -6.44 12.48 7.13
CA ASP A 46 -7.54 11.59 7.52
C ASP A 46 -8.91 12.15 7.14
N LEU A 47 -9.03 13.47 6.94
CA LEU A 47 -10.22 14.11 6.39
C LEU A 47 -10.54 13.63 4.95
N LEU A 48 -9.59 13.01 4.25
CA LEU A 48 -9.79 12.41 2.92
C LEU A 48 -10.23 10.95 2.98
N GLN A 49 -10.21 10.31 4.16
CA GLN A 49 -10.59 8.90 4.32
C GLN A 49 -11.98 8.59 3.74
N PRO A 50 -13.05 9.36 3.98
CA PRO A 50 -14.36 9.03 3.43
C PRO A 50 -14.39 8.96 1.90
N LYS A 51 -13.62 9.84 1.23
CA LYS A 51 -13.49 9.83 -0.24
C LYS A 51 -12.72 8.61 -0.74
N VAL A 52 -11.71 8.17 0.03
CA VAL A 52 -10.95 6.96 -0.29
C VAL A 52 -11.83 5.72 -0.12
N LYS A 53 -12.62 5.66 0.95
CA LYS A 53 -13.58 4.58 1.21
C LYS A 53 -14.62 4.49 0.09
N GLU A 54 -15.25 5.61 -0.26
CA GLU A 54 -16.23 5.67 -1.37
C GLU A 54 -15.63 5.17 -2.69
N PHE A 55 -14.39 5.56 -2.99
CA PHE A 55 -13.69 5.05 -4.16
C PHE A 55 -13.53 3.52 -4.13
N LEU A 56 -13.09 2.96 -2.99
CA LEU A 56 -12.90 1.52 -2.87
C LEU A 56 -14.22 0.75 -2.88
N ASP A 57 -15.28 1.26 -2.26
CA ASP A 57 -16.60 0.62 -2.30
C ASP A 57 -17.10 0.43 -3.72
N LEU A 58 -16.85 1.41 -4.58
CA LEU A 58 -17.23 1.36 -5.98
C LEU A 58 -16.27 0.52 -6.83
N ARG A 59 -14.96 0.58 -6.55
CA ARG A 59 -13.92 0.13 -7.50
C ARG A 59 -13.25 -1.16 -7.12
N LEU A 60 -13.26 -1.56 -5.84
CA LEU A 60 -12.51 -2.71 -5.36
C LEU A 60 -12.83 -4.02 -6.12
N PRO A 61 -14.10 -4.36 -6.45
CA PRO A 61 -14.39 -5.55 -7.25
C PRO A 61 -13.67 -5.55 -8.62
N HIS A 62 -13.62 -4.39 -9.27
CA HIS A 62 -12.92 -4.25 -10.55
C HIS A 62 -11.40 -4.25 -10.39
N LEU A 63 -10.86 -3.73 -9.27
CA LEU A 63 -9.43 -3.83 -8.99
C LEU A 63 -9.03 -5.30 -8.83
N ILE A 64 -9.80 -6.08 -8.06
CA ILE A 64 -9.59 -7.52 -7.88
C ILE A 64 -9.61 -8.27 -9.21
N GLU A 65 -10.60 -7.98 -10.07
CA GLU A 65 -10.67 -8.55 -11.42
C GLU A 65 -9.43 -8.22 -12.27
N ASN A 66 -8.93 -6.98 -12.18
CA ASN A 66 -7.71 -6.60 -12.89
C ASN A 66 -6.47 -7.30 -12.31
N TRP A 67 -6.41 -7.48 -10.99
CA TRP A 67 -5.30 -8.17 -10.34
C TRP A 67 -5.29 -9.64 -10.72
N SER A 68 -6.44 -10.33 -10.73
CA SER A 68 -6.52 -11.77 -11.04
C SER A 68 -6.07 -12.10 -12.47
N ARG A 69 -6.10 -11.13 -13.39
CA ARG A 69 -5.55 -11.26 -14.75
C ARG A 69 -4.02 -11.23 -14.80
N LYS A 70 -3.35 -10.81 -13.73
CA LYS A 70 -1.88 -10.81 -13.63
C LYS A 70 -1.37 -12.13 -13.07
N ALA A 71 -0.41 -12.73 -13.75
CA ALA A 71 0.22 -13.98 -13.32
C ALA A 71 0.79 -13.89 -11.89
N SER A 72 1.35 -12.74 -11.51
CA SER A 72 1.91 -12.53 -10.16
C SER A 72 0.87 -12.57 -9.04
N PHE A 73 -0.41 -12.32 -9.34
CA PHE A 73 -1.51 -12.31 -8.36
C PHE A 73 -2.31 -13.61 -8.33
N ALA A 74 -2.14 -14.49 -9.32
CA ALA A 74 -2.97 -15.69 -9.47
C ALA A 74 -3.01 -16.55 -8.20
N ALA A 75 -1.88 -16.73 -7.52
CA ALA A 75 -1.78 -17.51 -6.28
C ALA A 75 -2.46 -16.86 -5.06
N HIS A 76 -2.81 -15.57 -5.15
CA HIS A 76 -3.44 -14.81 -4.06
C HIS A 76 -4.90 -14.45 -4.35
N ALA A 77 -5.40 -14.73 -5.55
CA ALA A 77 -6.69 -14.22 -6.05
C ALA A 77 -7.87 -14.56 -5.12
N GLU A 78 -8.04 -15.84 -4.76
CA GLU A 78 -9.14 -16.29 -3.90
C GLU A 78 -9.12 -15.62 -2.51
N LEU A 79 -7.95 -15.50 -1.90
CA LEU A 79 -7.80 -14.82 -0.61
C LEU A 79 -8.07 -13.31 -0.70
N LEU A 80 -7.69 -12.69 -1.82
CA LEU A 80 -7.95 -11.27 -2.06
C LEU A 80 -9.42 -11.00 -2.35
N GLU A 81 -10.09 -11.90 -3.08
CA GLU A 81 -11.55 -11.87 -3.29
C GLU A 81 -12.31 -11.96 -1.97
N HIS A 82 -11.93 -12.92 -1.10
CA HIS A 82 -12.52 -13.03 0.23
C HIS A 82 -12.26 -11.75 1.05
N ALA A 83 -11.02 -11.28 1.12
CA ALA A 83 -10.72 -10.06 1.87
C ALA A 83 -11.51 -8.84 1.37
N ALA A 84 -11.72 -8.71 0.06
CA ALA A 84 -12.51 -7.65 -0.52
C ALA A 84 -13.99 -7.76 -0.13
N SER A 85 -14.54 -8.97 -0.08
CA SER A 85 -15.90 -9.21 0.42
C SER A 85 -16.04 -8.74 1.86
N GLU A 86 -15.13 -9.14 2.76
CA GLU A 86 -15.16 -8.73 4.17
C GLU A 86 -15.06 -7.19 4.32
N PHE A 87 -14.22 -6.55 3.51
CA PHE A 87 -14.10 -5.10 3.50
C PHE A 87 -15.40 -4.38 3.10
N LEU A 88 -16.08 -4.89 2.06
CA LEU A 88 -17.33 -4.29 1.56
C LEU A 88 -18.49 -4.47 2.55
N GLU A 89 -18.48 -5.55 3.32
CA GLU A 89 -19.42 -5.79 4.42
C GLU A 89 -19.06 -5.03 5.71
N GLY A 90 -17.90 -4.35 5.74
CA GLY A 90 -17.43 -3.57 6.89
C GLY A 90 -16.69 -4.38 7.95
N ASP A 91 -16.40 -5.67 7.71
CA ASP A 91 -15.51 -6.47 8.55
C ASP A 91 -14.03 -6.18 8.21
N TYR A 92 -13.56 -5.03 8.68
CA TYR A 92 -12.18 -4.59 8.47
C TYR A 92 -11.17 -5.50 9.16
N LEU A 93 -11.55 -6.18 10.25
CA LEU A 93 -10.65 -7.10 10.94
C LEU A 93 -10.29 -8.27 10.06
N SER A 94 -11.31 -8.95 9.53
CA SER A 94 -11.11 -10.10 8.64
C SER A 94 -10.42 -9.68 7.35
N ALA A 95 -10.84 -8.55 6.76
CA ALA A 95 -10.20 -8.01 5.56
C ALA A 95 -8.69 -7.75 5.73
N ILE A 96 -8.30 -7.09 6.83
CA ILE A 96 -6.89 -6.76 7.12
C ILE A 96 -6.09 -8.03 7.43
N ALA A 97 -6.65 -8.95 8.21
CA ALA A 97 -6.01 -10.22 8.54
C ALA A 97 -5.68 -11.05 7.29
N LEU A 98 -6.51 -10.94 6.24
CA LEU A 98 -6.28 -11.58 4.95
C LEU A 98 -5.31 -10.77 4.06
N VAL A 99 -5.52 -9.47 3.87
CA VAL A 99 -4.75 -8.64 2.92
C VAL A 99 -3.31 -8.39 3.34
N ILE A 100 -3.05 -8.06 4.61
CA ILE A 100 -1.70 -7.66 5.06
C ILE A 100 -0.65 -8.74 4.76
N PRO A 101 -0.90 -10.03 5.03
CA PRO A 101 0.01 -11.10 4.63
C PRO A 101 0.21 -11.23 3.12
N ARG A 102 -0.79 -10.88 2.29
CA ARG A 102 -0.70 -11.00 0.82
C ARG A 102 0.26 -9.96 0.22
N ILE A 103 0.38 -8.78 0.83
CA ILE A 103 1.35 -7.75 0.39
C ILE A 103 2.77 -8.34 0.38
N GLU A 104 3.21 -8.98 1.47
CA GLU A 104 4.53 -9.63 1.51
C GLU A 104 4.59 -10.91 0.67
N GLY A 105 3.52 -11.72 0.67
CA GLY A 105 3.44 -12.91 -0.17
C GLY A 105 3.72 -12.59 -1.64
N LEU A 106 3.09 -11.55 -2.17
CA LEU A 106 3.31 -11.07 -3.52
C LEU A 106 4.76 -10.63 -3.78
N MET A 107 5.38 -9.90 -2.84
CA MET A 107 6.80 -9.51 -2.98
C MET A 107 7.73 -10.74 -2.98
N ARG A 108 7.41 -11.78 -2.21
CA ARG A 108 8.20 -13.02 -2.13
C ARG A 108 8.09 -13.85 -3.40
N ASP A 109 6.91 -13.95 -4.00
CA ASP A 109 6.70 -14.69 -5.24
C ASP A 109 7.50 -14.05 -6.39
N VAL A 110 7.49 -12.72 -6.45
CA VAL A 110 8.29 -11.94 -7.41
C VAL A 110 9.80 -12.12 -7.19
N GLN A 111 10.23 -12.22 -5.93
CA GLN A 111 11.65 -12.49 -5.63
C GLN A 111 12.07 -13.92 -6.05
N THR A 112 11.20 -14.91 -5.81
CA THR A 112 11.51 -16.34 -6.04
C THR A 112 11.56 -16.66 -7.54
N SER A 113 10.70 -16.06 -8.35
CA SER A 113 10.69 -16.23 -9.80
C SER A 113 11.94 -15.66 -10.50
N ALA A 114 12.70 -14.79 -9.83
CA ALA A 114 13.90 -14.12 -10.36
C ALA A 114 15.23 -14.85 -10.07
N ALA A 115 15.20 -16.14 -9.72
CA ALA A 115 16.37 -17.01 -9.53
C ALA A 115 17.37 -16.62 -8.42
N ALA A 116 16.99 -15.76 -7.47
CA ALA A 116 17.89 -15.29 -6.41
C ALA A 116 17.72 -16.05 -5.08
N GLU A 117 18.79 -16.70 -4.61
CA GLU A 117 18.92 -17.29 -3.25
C GLU A 117 19.01 -16.23 -2.12
N GLU A 118 18.66 -14.98 -2.40
CA GLU A 118 18.78 -13.89 -1.43
C GLU A 118 17.74 -14.02 -0.31
N LYS A 119 18.14 -13.73 0.92
CA LYS A 119 17.22 -13.69 2.06
C LYS A 119 16.12 -12.67 1.82
N ALA A 120 14.87 -13.05 2.05
CA ALA A 120 13.69 -12.17 1.99
C ALA A 120 13.69 -11.13 3.12
N SER A 121 14.50 -10.08 2.95
CA SER A 121 14.53 -8.90 3.82
C SER A 121 13.65 -7.79 3.26
N PRO A 122 13.11 -6.86 4.08
CA PRO A 122 12.35 -5.71 3.58
C PRO A 122 13.05 -4.95 2.45
N ARG A 123 14.36 -4.75 2.57
CA ARG A 123 15.19 -4.11 1.54
C ARG A 123 15.18 -4.90 0.23
N ASN A 124 15.36 -6.20 0.29
CA ASN A 124 15.42 -7.04 -0.90
C ASN A 124 14.03 -7.16 -1.56
N LEU A 125 12.99 -7.36 -0.77
CA LEU A 125 11.60 -7.42 -1.24
C LEU A 125 11.19 -6.13 -1.96
N THR A 126 11.48 -4.96 -1.37
CA THR A 126 11.16 -3.66 -1.99
C THR A 126 12.02 -3.35 -3.21
N ALA A 127 13.30 -3.76 -3.23
CA ALA A 127 14.17 -3.56 -4.38
C ALA A 127 13.68 -4.32 -5.62
N ARG A 128 13.15 -5.55 -5.46
CA ARG A 128 12.64 -6.36 -6.58
C ARG A 128 11.38 -5.78 -7.21
N LEU A 129 10.54 -5.08 -6.43
CA LEU A 129 9.39 -4.34 -6.98
C LEU A 129 9.80 -3.30 -8.04
N LEU A 130 10.97 -2.68 -7.88
CA LEU A 130 11.50 -1.69 -8.83
C LEU A 130 12.15 -2.32 -10.05
N GLU A 131 12.66 -3.54 -9.90
CA GLU A 131 13.43 -4.20 -10.93
C GLU A 131 12.56 -4.77 -12.06
N GLY A 132 11.36 -5.26 -11.73
CA GLY A 132 10.45 -5.90 -12.69
C GLY A 132 10.00 -4.99 -13.86
N ARG A 133 10.09 -3.67 -13.68
CA ARG A 133 9.83 -2.66 -14.73
C ARG A 133 10.89 -1.55 -14.72
N ARG A 134 12.16 -1.89 -14.46
CA ARG A 134 13.25 -0.93 -14.27
C ARG A 134 13.38 0.12 -15.39
N GLU A 135 13.14 -0.28 -16.64
CA GLU A 135 13.22 0.63 -17.79
C GLU A 135 12.07 1.65 -17.84
N GLU A 136 10.94 1.35 -17.20
CA GLU A 136 9.73 2.17 -17.20
C GLU A 136 9.54 2.92 -15.87
N LEU A 137 10.09 2.39 -14.78
CA LEU A 137 10.04 2.96 -13.43
C LEU A 137 11.23 3.88 -13.19
N HIS A 138 11.11 5.13 -13.66
CA HIS A 138 12.07 6.19 -13.35
C HIS A 138 11.55 7.16 -12.28
N GLU A 139 12.44 8.02 -11.74
CA GLU A 139 12.14 8.92 -10.61
C GLU A 139 11.02 9.94 -10.91
N HIS A 140 10.87 10.33 -12.18
CA HIS A 140 9.79 11.21 -12.65
C HIS A 140 8.51 10.45 -13.07
N SER A 141 8.38 9.17 -12.72
CA SER A 141 7.17 8.39 -12.99
C SER A 141 6.07 8.78 -12.02
N TRP A 142 4.82 8.80 -12.51
CA TRP A 142 3.63 9.03 -11.69
C TRP A 142 3.33 7.91 -10.69
N LEU A 143 3.99 6.76 -10.85
CA LEU A 143 3.97 5.68 -9.87
C LEU A 143 4.83 6.00 -8.63
N LEU A 144 5.63 7.06 -8.70
CA LEU A 144 6.44 7.57 -7.60
C LEU A 144 7.25 6.47 -6.88
N PRO A 145 7.98 5.62 -7.62
CA PRO A 145 8.55 4.38 -7.12
C PRO A 145 9.39 4.56 -5.84
N ARG A 146 10.27 5.58 -5.83
CA ARG A 146 11.11 5.88 -4.66
C ARG A 146 10.29 6.24 -3.42
N ARG A 147 9.24 7.05 -3.60
CA ARG A 147 8.36 7.48 -2.49
C ARG A 147 7.47 6.34 -2.02
N PHE A 148 7.02 5.49 -2.92
CA PHE A 148 6.26 4.31 -2.54
C PHE A 148 7.09 3.30 -1.76
N ILE A 149 8.36 3.07 -2.14
CA ILE A 149 9.27 2.24 -1.34
C ILE A 149 9.48 2.85 0.05
N GLN A 150 9.69 4.17 0.14
CA GLN A 150 9.80 4.86 1.43
C GLN A 150 8.54 4.64 2.29
N PHE A 151 7.36 4.81 1.69
CA PHE A 151 6.08 4.53 2.34
C PHE A 151 5.98 3.07 2.84
N LEU A 152 6.38 2.08 2.05
CA LEU A 152 6.37 0.68 2.49
C LEU A 152 7.29 0.45 3.70
N HIS A 153 8.46 1.09 3.76
CA HIS A 153 9.35 0.97 4.92
C HIS A 153 8.76 1.62 6.17
N GLU A 154 8.08 2.75 6.03
CA GLU A 154 7.54 3.54 7.14
C GLU A 154 6.17 3.06 7.64
N TRP A 155 5.37 2.43 6.78
CA TRP A 155 4.04 1.94 7.12
C TRP A 155 4.00 0.41 7.24
N TYR A 156 4.38 -0.32 6.17
CA TYR A 156 4.21 -1.77 6.12
C TYR A 156 5.28 -2.54 6.91
N PHE A 157 6.55 -2.18 6.71
CA PHE A 157 7.72 -2.79 7.36
C PHE A 157 8.12 -2.10 8.66
N ALA A 158 7.31 -1.15 9.16
CA ALA A 158 7.59 -0.45 10.40
C ALA A 158 7.86 -1.46 11.53
N ASN A 159 9.02 -1.31 12.16
CA ASN A 159 9.36 -2.08 13.34
C ASN A 159 8.47 -1.65 14.51
N PHE A 160 8.14 -2.59 15.39
CA PHE A 160 7.62 -2.28 16.70
C PHE A 160 8.67 -2.61 17.76
N ALA A 161 8.71 -1.83 18.84
CA ALA A 161 9.51 -2.13 20.02
C ALA A 161 8.61 -2.77 21.08
N PRO A 162 9.00 -3.89 21.72
CA PRO A 162 8.26 -4.45 22.85
C PRO A 162 8.05 -3.39 23.94
N GLY A 163 6.80 -3.17 24.36
CA GLY A 163 6.44 -2.20 25.40
C GLY A 163 6.12 -0.79 24.91
N GLN A 164 6.12 -0.52 23.60
CA GLN A 164 5.56 0.70 23.03
C GLN A 164 4.25 0.41 22.28
N PRO A 165 3.32 1.38 22.18
CA PRO A 165 2.14 1.23 21.32
C PRO A 165 2.59 0.97 19.88
N ALA A 166 2.26 -0.22 19.36
CA ALA A 166 2.60 -0.58 17.99
C ALA A 166 1.50 -0.05 17.07
N LYS A 167 1.85 0.82 16.11
CA LYS A 167 0.96 1.07 14.96
C LYS A 167 0.82 -0.22 14.14
N LEU A 168 -0.26 -0.34 13.36
CA LEU A 168 -0.40 -1.48 12.45
C LEU A 168 0.75 -1.52 11.44
N SER A 169 1.42 -2.65 11.37
CA SER A 169 2.43 -3.01 10.38
C SER A 169 2.36 -4.52 10.18
N ARG A 170 3.07 -5.06 9.19
CA ARG A 170 3.13 -6.53 9.02
C ARG A 170 3.60 -7.22 10.30
N HIS A 171 4.51 -6.58 11.03
CA HIS A 171 5.12 -7.15 12.22
C HIS A 171 4.14 -7.16 13.38
N SER A 172 3.37 -6.08 13.58
CA SER A 172 2.40 -6.07 14.66
C SER A 172 1.22 -7.01 14.43
N VAL A 173 0.79 -7.19 13.18
CA VAL A 173 -0.22 -8.20 12.81
C VAL A 173 0.34 -9.61 12.99
N ALA A 174 1.50 -9.92 12.41
CA ALA A 174 2.07 -11.28 12.46
C ALA A 174 2.48 -11.73 13.86
N HIS A 175 2.89 -10.80 14.73
CA HIS A 175 3.27 -11.09 16.11
C HIS A 175 2.12 -10.90 17.12
N GLY A 176 0.90 -10.58 16.66
CA GLY A 176 -0.29 -10.47 17.52
C GLY A 176 -0.25 -9.32 18.53
N VAL A 177 0.52 -8.26 18.25
CA VAL A 177 0.65 -7.08 19.12
C VAL A 177 -0.15 -5.88 18.61
N ALA A 178 -0.74 -5.98 17.42
CA ALA A 178 -1.70 -4.98 16.92
C ALA A 178 -2.96 -5.00 17.79
N SER A 179 -3.43 -3.81 18.18
CA SER A 179 -4.65 -3.66 18.96
C SER A 179 -5.88 -3.79 18.06
N LEU A 180 -7.05 -4.13 18.63
CA LEU A 180 -8.30 -4.18 17.86
C LEU A 180 -8.61 -2.84 17.16
N SER A 181 -8.27 -1.71 17.79
CA SER A 181 -8.43 -0.37 17.20
C SER A 181 -7.59 -0.13 15.94
N ASP A 182 -6.53 -0.90 15.72
CA ASP A 182 -5.71 -0.82 14.51
C ASP A 182 -6.40 -1.47 13.29
N PHE A 183 -7.32 -2.40 13.54
CA PHE A 183 -8.13 -3.08 12.53
C PHE A 183 -9.34 -2.23 12.14
N ASN A 184 -9.09 -1.13 11.43
CA ASN A 184 -10.10 -0.14 11.08
C ASN A 184 -10.17 0.11 9.57
N GLU A 185 -11.20 0.86 9.17
CA GLU A 185 -11.49 1.20 7.77
C GLU A 185 -10.28 1.82 7.04
N LYS A 186 -9.61 2.79 7.67
CA LYS A 186 -8.44 3.47 7.09
C LYS A 186 -7.35 2.46 6.78
N THR A 187 -7.00 1.61 7.75
CA THR A 187 -5.97 0.60 7.56
C THR A 187 -6.32 -0.34 6.40
N ALA A 188 -7.56 -0.81 6.33
CA ALA A 188 -8.02 -1.68 5.26
C ALA A 188 -7.93 -0.97 3.90
N CYS A 189 -8.36 0.29 3.81
CA CYS A 189 -8.26 1.09 2.60
C CYS A 189 -6.81 1.21 2.10
N VAL A 190 -5.90 1.57 3.00
CA VAL A 190 -4.46 1.74 2.69
C VAL A 190 -3.87 0.40 2.23
N ALA A 191 -4.27 -0.71 2.84
CA ALA A 191 -3.75 -2.03 2.49
C ALA A 191 -4.19 -2.47 1.07
N PHE A 192 -5.46 -2.29 0.69
CA PHE A 192 -5.90 -2.57 -0.68
C PHE A 192 -5.25 -1.66 -1.71
N LEU A 193 -5.13 -0.35 -1.43
CA LEU A 193 -4.46 0.58 -2.35
C LEU A 193 -2.96 0.29 -2.47
N THR A 194 -2.33 -0.27 -1.43
CA THR A 194 -0.95 -0.74 -1.49
C THR A 194 -0.80 -1.91 -2.46
N LEU A 195 -1.69 -2.90 -2.40
CA LEU A 195 -1.73 -3.99 -3.39
C LEU A 195 -1.96 -3.47 -4.81
N ASP A 196 -2.89 -2.53 -4.97
CA ASP A 196 -3.13 -1.93 -6.29
C ASP A 196 -1.90 -1.21 -6.84
N GLN A 197 -1.23 -0.40 -6.01
CA GLN A 197 0.00 0.28 -6.40
C GLN A 197 1.09 -0.71 -6.80
N MET A 198 1.21 -1.84 -6.09
CA MET A 198 2.11 -2.93 -6.48
C MET A 198 1.71 -3.57 -7.81
N CYS A 199 0.41 -3.76 -8.08
CA CYS A 199 -0.07 -4.26 -9.37
C CYS A 199 0.42 -3.39 -10.54
N TRP A 200 0.45 -2.07 -10.37
CA TRP A 200 1.02 -1.15 -11.37
C TRP A 200 2.55 -1.23 -11.50
N MET A 201 3.27 -1.67 -10.46
CA MET A 201 4.74 -1.72 -10.46
C MET A 201 5.30 -3.06 -10.92
N LEU A 202 4.52 -4.12 -10.77
CA LEU A 202 4.87 -5.45 -11.25
C LEU A 202 4.61 -5.59 -12.77
N PRO A 203 5.37 -6.45 -13.45
CA PRO A 203 5.13 -6.79 -14.86
C PRO A 203 3.72 -7.35 -15.11
#